data_AF-A0A349DC26-F1
#
_entry.id   AF-A0A349DC26-F1
#
_cell.length_a   1.000
_cell.length_b   1.000
_cell.length_c   1.000
_cell.angle_alpha   90.00
_cell.angle_beta   90.00
_cell.angle_gamma   90.00
#
_symmetry.space_group_name_H-M   'P 1'
#
loop_
_entity.id
_entity.type
_entity.pdbx_description
1 polymer ?
#
loop_
_entity_poly.entity_id
_entity_poly.type
_entity_poly.pdbx_seq_one_letter_code
_entity_poly.pdbx_strand_id
1 'polypeptide(L)'
;MKFSEKINEYIFILSCTAKDLCSASGISEAAISRYRNGERVPELGTDAFEKLCTAVARTAQKKGFSEIDFESVKSEFCSCDDFVSTDKENLRQNFNALISALNINLNRLCKYINYDVSTIFR
;
A
#
# COMPACT_ATOMS: atom_id res chain seq x y z
N MET A 1 -3.37 10.29 -11.38
CA MET A 1 -2.17 10.84 -10.72
C MET A 1 -1.47 9.70 -10.00
N LYS A 2 -0.14 9.65 -10.04
CA LYS A 2 0.65 8.60 -9.39
C LYS A 2 0.79 8.85 -7.89
N PHE A 3 1.01 7.77 -7.13
CA PHE A 3 1.23 7.79 -5.70
C PHE A 3 2.45 8.64 -5.31
N SER A 4 3.54 8.53 -6.09
CA SER A 4 4.75 9.33 -5.89
C SER A 4 4.50 10.83 -6.05
N GLU A 5 3.72 11.21 -7.05
CA GLU A 5 3.30 12.60 -7.26
C GLU A 5 2.46 13.07 -6.08
N LYS A 6 1.57 12.22 -5.56
CA LYS A 6 0.65 12.56 -4.48
C LYS A 6 1.36 12.78 -3.15
N ILE A 7 2.32 11.92 -2.81
CA ILE A 7 3.19 12.15 -1.65
C ILE A 7 3.95 13.46 -1.79
N ASN A 8 4.53 13.74 -2.97
CA ASN A 8 5.29 14.97 -3.16
C ASN A 8 4.42 16.22 -3.09
N GLU A 9 3.16 16.14 -3.55
CA GLU A 9 2.15 17.18 -3.38
C GLU A 9 1.87 17.45 -1.89
N TYR A 10 1.63 16.41 -1.09
CA TYR A 10 1.45 16.56 0.36
C TYR A 10 2.68 17.15 1.03
N ILE A 11 3.89 16.73 0.66
CA ILE A 11 5.13 17.30 1.19
C ILE A 11 5.22 18.80 0.90
N PHE A 12 4.79 19.21 -0.29
CA PHE A 12 4.77 20.62 -0.71
C PHE A 12 3.69 21.44 0.02
N ILE A 13 2.42 20.99 0.01
CA ILE A 13 1.29 21.66 0.66
C ILE A 13 1.53 21.77 2.17
N LEU A 14 1.96 20.67 2.78
CA LEU A 14 2.30 20.63 4.19
C LEU A 14 3.65 21.28 4.47
N SER A 15 4.38 21.83 3.49
CA SER A 15 5.71 22.44 3.67
C SER A 15 6.62 21.64 4.62
N CYS A 16 6.59 20.31 4.50
CA CYS A 16 7.36 19.40 5.34
C CYS A 16 8.51 18.80 4.55
N THR A 17 9.45 18.15 5.24
CA THR A 17 10.51 17.39 4.58
C THR A 17 10.22 15.90 4.64
N ALA A 18 10.84 15.13 3.74
CA ALA A 18 10.78 13.67 3.80
C ALA A 18 11.30 13.12 5.15
N LYS A 19 12.22 13.84 5.81
CA LYS A 19 12.72 13.50 7.15
C LYS A 19 11.68 13.70 8.24
N ASP A 20 10.84 14.73 8.12
CA ASP A 20 9.73 14.94 9.05
C ASP A 20 8.70 13.82 8.92
N LEU A 21 8.39 13.41 7.68
CA LEU A 21 7.48 12.29 7.41
C LEU A 21 8.05 10.96 7.92
N CYS A 22 9.35 10.72 7.73
CA CYS A 22 10.09 9.57 8.27
C CYS A 22 9.97 9.52 9.79
N SER A 23 10.23 10.64 10.46
CA SER A 23 10.19 10.75 11.92
C SER A 23 8.76 10.59 12.47
N ALA A 24 7.76 11.08 11.76
CA ALA A 24 6.35 10.99 12.16
C ALA A 24 5.73 9.61 11.92
N SER A 25 6.17 8.89 10.87
CA SER A 25 5.65 7.56 10.50
C SER A 25 6.42 6.40 11.14
N GLY A 26 7.69 6.62 11.53
CA GLY A 26 8.58 5.54 11.95
C GLY A 26 9.00 4.63 10.79
N ILE A 27 8.76 5.03 9.55
CA ILE A 27 9.23 4.36 8.33
C ILE A 27 10.66 4.82 8.07
N SER A 28 11.52 3.96 7.51
CA SER A 28 12.90 4.34 7.19
C SER A 28 12.97 5.38 6.06
N GLU A 29 13.98 6.28 6.13
CA GLU A 29 14.21 7.30 5.09
C GLU A 29 14.34 6.67 3.69
N ALA A 30 14.95 5.49 3.59
CA ALA A 30 15.09 4.77 2.33
C ALA A 30 13.74 4.33 1.74
N ALA A 31 12.79 3.89 2.56
CA ALA A 31 11.46 3.52 2.10
C ALA A 31 10.66 4.75 1.64
N ILE A 32 10.71 5.86 2.39
CA ILE A 32 10.08 7.12 1.99
C ILE A 32 10.69 7.64 0.68
N SER A 33 12.00 7.57 0.50
CA SER A 33 12.68 7.95 -0.75
C SER A 33 12.16 7.15 -1.94
N ARG A 34 12.04 5.82 -1.79
CA ARG A 34 11.49 4.94 -2.83
C ARG A 34 10.05 5.27 -3.18
N TYR A 35 9.22 5.60 -2.19
CA TYR A 35 7.84 6.05 -2.42
C TYR A 35 7.79 7.36 -3.20
N ARG A 36 8.63 8.32 -2.85
CA ARG A 36 8.71 9.63 -3.53
C ARG A 36 9.21 9.55 -4.96
N ASN A 37 10.09 8.60 -5.26
CA ASN A 37 10.63 8.40 -6.61
C ASN A 37 9.74 7.46 -7.45
N GLY A 38 8.70 6.87 -6.86
CA GLY A 38 7.85 5.88 -7.53
C GLY A 38 8.53 4.53 -7.77
N GLU A 39 9.69 4.27 -7.14
CA GLU A 39 10.35 2.96 -7.19
C GLU A 39 9.57 1.88 -6.44
N ARG A 40 8.74 2.30 -5.48
CA ARG A 40 7.89 1.41 -4.68
C ARG A 40 6.58 2.11 -4.36
N VAL A 41 5.50 1.35 -4.29
CA VAL A 41 4.21 1.79 -3.76
C VAL A 41 3.91 0.92 -2.53
N PRO A 42 3.50 1.50 -1.39
CA PRO A 42 3.07 0.70 -0.24
C PRO A 42 1.79 -0.06 -0.57
N GLU A 43 1.62 -1.24 0.01
CA GLU A 43 0.44 -2.07 -0.22
C GLU A 43 -0.67 -1.70 0.77
N LEU A 44 -1.93 -1.73 0.31
CA LEU A 44 -3.09 -1.50 1.16
C LEU A 44 -3.13 -2.53 2.30
N GLY A 45 -3.44 -2.08 3.52
CA GLY A 45 -3.51 -2.93 4.71
C GLY A 45 -2.15 -3.30 5.31
N THR A 46 -1.03 -2.78 4.78
CA THR A 46 0.26 -2.91 5.46
C THR A 46 0.44 -1.83 6.53
N ASP A 47 1.12 -2.20 7.62
CA ASP A 47 1.48 -1.28 8.70
C ASP A 47 2.26 -0.05 8.18
N ALA A 48 3.07 -0.21 7.13
CA ALA A 48 3.76 0.90 6.48
C ALA A 48 2.79 1.90 5.83
N PHE A 49 1.72 1.42 5.19
CA PHE A 49 0.72 2.28 4.56
C PHE A 49 -0.10 3.05 5.63
N GLU A 50 -0.52 2.37 6.69
CA GLU A 50 -1.28 3.00 7.78
C GLU A 50 -0.44 4.05 8.52
N LYS A 51 0.83 3.74 8.82
CA LYS A 51 1.78 4.67 9.43
C LYS A 51 2.03 5.89 8.55
N LEU A 52 2.12 5.70 7.24
CA LEU A 52 2.28 6.81 6.30
C LEU A 52 1.06 7.74 6.31
N CYS A 53 -0.15 7.20 6.16
CA CYS A 53 -1.39 7.99 6.17
C CYS A 53 -1.54 8.75 7.51
N THR A 54 -1.26 8.07 8.62
CA THR A 54 -1.28 8.66 9.96
C THR A 54 -0.25 9.79 10.11
N ALA A 55 0.95 9.61 9.55
CA ALA A 55 2.00 10.63 9.61
C ALA A 55 1.65 11.88 8.82
N VAL A 56 1.07 11.72 7.62
CA VAL A 56 0.59 12.86 6.81
C VAL A 56 -0.51 13.60 7.57
N ALA A 57 -1.53 12.90 8.06
CA ALA A 57 -2.63 13.51 8.82
C ALA A 57 -2.14 14.23 10.09
N ARG A 58 -1.23 13.62 10.86
CA ARG A 58 -0.64 14.26 12.04
C ARG A 58 0.19 15.51 11.67
N THR A 59 0.90 15.46 10.55
CA THR A 59 1.68 16.61 10.06
C THR A 59 0.76 17.74 9.61
N ALA A 60 -0.36 17.40 8.98
CA ALA A 60 -1.38 18.34 8.56
C ALA A 60 -2.06 19.04 9.76
N GLN A 61 -2.51 18.27 10.75
CA GLN A 61 -3.07 18.81 11.99
C GLN A 61 -2.11 19.76 12.71
N LYS A 62 -0.83 19.39 12.83
CA LYS A 62 0.21 20.25 13.43
C LYS A 62 0.38 21.59 12.70
N LYS A 63 0.05 21.64 11.42
CA LYS A 63 0.16 22.85 10.57
C LYS A 63 -1.15 23.60 10.41
N GLY A 64 -2.22 23.16 11.10
CA GLY A 64 -3.53 23.81 11.06
C GLY A 64 -4.43 23.37 9.90
N PHE A 65 -4.05 22.33 9.16
CA PHE A 65 -4.90 21.72 8.14
C PHE A 65 -5.79 20.66 8.80
N SER A 66 -6.97 21.06 9.26
CA SER A 66 -7.96 20.16 9.88
C SER A 66 -8.76 19.33 8.89
N GLU A 67 -8.76 19.69 7.61
CA GLU A 67 -9.45 18.94 6.54
C GLU A 67 -8.68 17.70 6.07
N ILE A 68 -7.36 17.65 6.31
CA ILE A 68 -6.51 16.53 5.91
C ILE A 68 -6.41 15.55 7.08
N ASP A 69 -7.38 14.65 7.15
CA ASP A 69 -7.43 13.57 8.12
C ASP A 69 -6.96 12.23 7.53
N PHE A 70 -6.89 11.20 8.37
CA PHE A 70 -6.42 9.87 7.95
C PHE A 70 -7.26 9.28 6.82
N GLU A 71 -8.59 9.38 6.91
CA GLU A 71 -9.50 8.79 5.92
C GLU A 71 -9.41 9.52 4.57
N SER A 72 -9.28 10.85 4.58
CA SER A 72 -9.11 11.65 3.36
C SER A 72 -7.79 11.32 2.67
N VAL A 73 -6.68 11.28 3.43
CA VAL A 73 -5.36 10.90 2.89
C VAL A 73 -5.39 9.48 2.34
N LYS A 74 -6.00 8.54 3.08
CA LYS A 74 -6.13 7.15 2.66
C LYS A 74 -6.92 7.04 1.36
N SER A 75 -8.06 7.72 1.27
CA SER A 75 -8.91 7.75 0.07
C SER A 75 -8.15 8.33 -1.14
N GLU A 76 -7.42 9.42 -0.95
CA GLU A 76 -6.62 10.04 -2.00
C GLU A 76 -5.47 9.15 -2.47
N PHE A 77 -4.77 8.48 -1.56
CA PHE A 77 -3.74 7.51 -1.92
C PHE A 77 -4.32 6.27 -2.62
N CYS A 78 -5.49 5.78 -2.19
CA CYS A 78 -6.17 4.66 -2.84
C CYS A 78 -6.71 5.02 -4.24
N SER A 79 -6.94 6.30 -4.50
CA SER A 79 -7.40 6.81 -5.79
C SER A 79 -6.27 7.01 -6.81
N CYS A 80 -5.01 6.74 -6.43
CA CYS A 80 -3.86 6.85 -7.34
C CYS A 80 -3.84 5.70 -8.36
N ASP A 81 -3.54 6.00 -9.63
CA ASP A 81 -3.64 5.04 -10.75
C ASP A 81 -2.69 3.85 -10.62
N ASP A 82 -1.54 4.05 -9.97
CA ASP A 82 -0.50 3.06 -9.72
C ASP A 82 -0.62 2.38 -8.35
N PHE A 83 -1.62 2.78 -7.55
CA PHE A 83 -1.92 2.15 -6.28
C PHE A 83 -2.78 0.91 -6.50
N VAL A 84 -2.10 -0.21 -6.70
CA VAL A 84 -2.75 -1.52 -6.85
C VAL A 84 -3.25 -1.99 -5.49
N SER A 85 -4.49 -1.60 -5.17
CA SER A 85 -5.24 -2.06 -3.99
C SER A 85 -5.72 -3.52 -4.11
N THR A 86 -5.08 -4.35 -4.94
CA THR A 86 -5.50 -5.75 -5.12
C THR A 86 -5.50 -6.43 -3.76
N ASP A 87 -6.70 -6.67 -3.27
CA ASP A 87 -6.93 -7.38 -2.03
C ASP A 87 -6.51 -8.84 -2.24
N LYS A 88 -5.30 -9.14 -1.79
CA LYS A 88 -4.68 -10.46 -1.91
C LYS A 88 -5.52 -11.52 -1.20
N GLU A 89 -6.24 -11.14 -0.15
CA GLU A 89 -7.11 -12.03 0.60
C GLU A 89 -8.36 -12.38 -0.23
N ASN A 90 -9.01 -11.38 -0.84
CA ASN A 90 -10.09 -11.62 -1.80
C ASN A 90 -9.62 -12.43 -3.03
N LEU A 91 -8.43 -12.14 -3.56
CA LEU A 91 -7.85 -12.92 -4.64
C LEU A 91 -7.64 -14.39 -4.24
N ARG A 92 -7.10 -14.63 -3.05
CA ARG A 92 -6.91 -15.98 -2.49
C ARG A 92 -8.24 -16.72 -2.32
N GLN A 93 -9.25 -16.05 -1.77
CA GLN A 93 -10.59 -16.62 -1.58
C GLN A 93 -11.24 -16.98 -2.92
N ASN A 94 -11.17 -16.08 -3.90
CA ASN A 94 -11.67 -16.32 -5.26
C ASN A 94 -10.92 -17.48 -5.94
N PHE A 95 -9.61 -17.56 -5.77
CA PHE A 95 -8.80 -18.65 -6.30
C PHE A 95 -9.18 -20.00 -5.66
N ASN A 96 -9.32 -20.06 -4.34
CA ASN A 96 -9.76 -21.27 -3.63
C ASN A 96 -11.16 -21.71 -4.06
N ALA A 97 -12.09 -20.76 -4.26
CA ALA A 97 -13.42 -21.04 -4.78
C ALA A 97 -13.35 -21.62 -6.21
N LEU A 98 -12.50 -21.08 -7.07
CA LEU A 98 -12.30 -21.57 -8.44
C LEU A 98 -11.74 -23.00 -8.47
N ILE A 99 -10.71 -23.27 -7.67
CA ILE A 99 -10.11 -24.61 -7.53
C ILE A 99 -11.15 -25.63 -7.07
N SER A 100 -11.98 -25.24 -6.10
CA SER A 100 -13.05 -26.09 -5.57
C SER A 100 -14.15 -26.34 -6.61
N ALA A 101 -14.61 -25.30 -7.30
CA ALA A 101 -15.66 -25.38 -8.31
C ALA A 101 -15.25 -26.23 -9.53
N LEU A 102 -13.99 -26.12 -9.96
CA LEU A 102 -13.44 -26.88 -11.08
C LEU A 102 -12.92 -28.27 -10.67
N ASN A 103 -13.02 -28.62 -9.38
CA ASN A 103 -12.50 -29.86 -8.79
C ASN A 103 -11.02 -30.12 -9.16
N ILE A 104 -10.22 -29.04 -9.16
CA ILE A 104 -8.80 -29.12 -9.52
C ILE A 104 -8.01 -29.69 -8.35
N ASN A 105 -7.29 -30.77 -8.60
CA ASN A 105 -6.35 -31.30 -7.61
C ASN A 105 -5.12 -30.38 -7.54
N LEU A 106 -4.95 -29.69 -6.41
CA LEU A 106 -3.89 -28.71 -6.22
C LEU A 106 -2.48 -29.30 -6.34
N ASN A 107 -2.25 -30.52 -5.83
CA ASN A 107 -0.97 -31.22 -5.97
C ASN A 107 -0.64 -31.50 -7.44
N ARG A 108 -1.67 -31.82 -8.24
CA ARG A 108 -1.52 -32.05 -9.68
C ARG A 108 -1.26 -30.73 -10.42
N LEU A 109 -1.97 -29.65 -10.08
CA LEU A 109 -1.71 -28.31 -10.62
C LEU A 109 -0.27 -27.87 -10.36
N CYS A 110 0.18 -27.96 -9.11
CA CYS A 110 1.54 -27.60 -8.68
C CYS A 110 2.63 -28.32 -9.50
N LYS A 111 2.44 -29.61 -9.79
CA LYS A 111 3.34 -30.40 -10.65
C LYS A 111 3.41 -29.87 -12.08
N TYR A 112 2.32 -29.35 -12.64
CA TYR A 112 2.30 -28.83 -14.02
C TYR A 112 2.88 -27.42 -14.13
N ILE A 113 2.77 -26.60 -13.08
CA ILE A 113 3.31 -25.24 -13.07
C ILE A 113 4.70 -25.15 -12.43
N ASN A 114 5.27 -26.27 -11.96
CA ASN A 114 6.57 -26.34 -11.27
C ASN A 114 6.67 -25.42 -10.03
N TYR A 115 5.56 -25.24 -9.31
CA TYR A 115 5.55 -24.54 -8.02
C TYR A 115 5.26 -25.51 -6.88
N ASP A 116 5.86 -25.25 -5.72
CA ASP A 116 5.53 -25.99 -4.50
C ASP A 116 4.16 -25.55 -3.95
N VAL A 117 3.42 -26.50 -3.38
CA VAL A 117 2.10 -26.26 -2.78
C VAL A 117 2.14 -25.16 -1.72
N SER A 118 3.22 -25.11 -0.93
CA SER A 118 3.42 -24.08 0.10
C SER A 118 3.54 -22.65 -0.47
N THR A 119 3.87 -22.52 -1.76
CA THR A 119 3.94 -21.22 -2.44
C THR A 119 2.55 -20.67 -2.76
N ILE A 120 1.56 -21.54 -2.94
CA ILE A 120 0.19 -21.17 -3.35
C ILE A 120 -0.72 -20.95 -2.15
N PHE A 121 -0.43 -21.59 -1.01
CA PHE A 121 -1.33 -21.63 0.16
C PHE A 121 -0.96 -20.65 1.29
N ARG A 122 -0.21 -19.59 1.00
CA ARG A 122 0.28 -18.64 2.01
C ARG A 122 -0.71 -17.50 2.30
#